data_AF-A0A354GFZ5-F1
#
_entry.id   AF-A0A354GFZ5-F1
#
_cell.length_a   1.000
_cell.length_b   1.000
_cell.length_c   1.000
_cell.angle_alpha   90.00
_cell.angle_beta   90.00
_cell.angle_gamma   90.00
#
_symmetry.space_group_name_H-M   'P 1'
#
loop_
_entity.id
_entity.type
_entity.pdbx_description
1 polymer ?
#
loop_
_entity_poly.entity_id
_entity_poly.type
_entity_poly.pdbx_seq_one_letter_code
_entity_poly.pdbx_strand_id
1 'polypeptide(L)'
;TTIKNTTGKIDNTFVTIDNLSFKIDEDVFSGNGNIHNLTTNPLINAKLKGTLNLANLTKAYPVKLDNDLSGILKANLQTKFDVNAIKNNIINRIKNNGTVQINDFLYSSNDIVNSINIKKSKVNFTPEKISLDEFQAYTGNSDIDATGQINNLLGFLLSDKKLQGTFNVASSNFHISDFMEENSEEVQKKQTSETSSKSSLKIPAFLDCKINANAKNVFYDNLTLSNVKGTLWLKDQKATFKNIKAGVFNGQVSLNGEVDTKKERPTFSMKLGVDSFDISQSFNAMDLLQSLSPIAGSMNGKLNSDISLSGSLNDDFTPNLKTISGKALAHLLDTKIDPKKTKALSLFDGKLSFIDMTKLNLSDIKTKLSFENGKVSVAPFKLKYKDIGINIGGSHGFDQSVNYNLILDVPAKYLGSEVSGLLSKLNKKDQNMSVPVTAKITGNMSSPSVQTDLTSSASKLTQQLIKQQKENLVNNTIGNLLGGSKKDSTKKSSKDIKKEAVNKVKDAFGGLFGKKKKK
;
A
#
# COMPACT_ATOMS: atom_id res chain seq x y z
N THR A 1 -54.08 -27.08 -19.12
CA THR A 1 -53.64 -27.24 -17.72
C THR A 1 -54.62 -28.11 -16.98
N THR A 2 -54.13 -29.09 -16.24
CA THR A 2 -54.94 -30.11 -15.59
C THR A 2 -54.55 -30.15 -14.10
N ILE A 3 -55.48 -29.82 -13.22
CA ILE A 3 -55.31 -29.91 -11.76
C ILE A 3 -56.09 -31.14 -11.29
N LYS A 4 -55.42 -32.11 -10.68
CA LYS A 4 -56.05 -33.38 -10.27
C LYS A 4 -55.62 -33.76 -8.86
N ASN A 5 -56.58 -34.32 -8.11
CA ASN A 5 -56.36 -35.00 -6.85
C ASN A 5 -57.14 -36.31 -6.89
N THR A 6 -56.43 -37.43 -7.09
CA THR A 6 -57.06 -38.74 -7.34
C THR A 6 -57.36 -39.52 -6.06
N THR A 7 -57.01 -38.99 -4.88
CA THR A 7 -57.04 -39.74 -3.62
C THR A 7 -57.81 -39.06 -2.49
N GLY A 8 -58.25 -37.81 -2.70
CA GLY A 8 -58.92 -36.98 -1.68
C GLY A 8 -57.99 -36.39 -0.62
N LYS A 9 -56.72 -36.79 -0.56
CA LYS A 9 -55.71 -36.18 0.33
C LYS A 9 -55.10 -34.96 -0.34
N ILE A 10 -55.15 -33.79 0.32
CA ILE A 10 -54.60 -32.52 -0.20
C ILE A 10 -53.15 -32.69 -0.69
N ASP A 11 -52.34 -33.48 0.02
CA ASP A 11 -50.92 -33.75 -0.32
C ASP A 11 -50.70 -34.43 -1.67
N ASN A 12 -51.72 -35.14 -2.19
CA ASN A 12 -51.68 -35.84 -3.46
C ASN A 12 -52.22 -34.99 -4.63
N THR A 13 -52.43 -33.70 -4.41
CA THR A 13 -52.79 -32.76 -5.47
C THR A 13 -51.58 -32.53 -6.38
N PHE A 14 -51.78 -32.66 -7.69
CA PHE A 14 -50.76 -32.37 -8.69
C PHE A 14 -51.31 -31.46 -9.79
N VAL A 15 -50.43 -30.61 -10.32
CA VAL A 15 -50.69 -29.76 -11.48
C VAL A 15 -49.88 -30.30 -12.65
N THR A 16 -50.56 -30.59 -13.76
CA THR A 16 -49.91 -30.91 -15.04
C THR A 16 -50.23 -29.82 -16.05
N ILE A 17 -49.18 -29.30 -16.67
CA ILE A 17 -49.23 -28.32 -17.76
C ILE A 17 -48.71 -29.05 -18.99
N ASP A 18 -49.61 -29.67 -19.76
CA ASP A 18 -49.24 -30.49 -20.92
C ASP A 18 -48.65 -29.64 -22.06
N ASN A 19 -49.23 -28.46 -22.30
CA ASN A 19 -48.71 -27.47 -23.21
C ASN A 19 -49.09 -26.07 -22.71
N LEU A 20 -48.11 -25.28 -22.30
CA LEU A 20 -48.21 -23.85 -22.10
C LEU A 20 -47.60 -23.19 -23.33
N SER A 21 -48.39 -22.44 -24.06
CA SER A 21 -47.90 -21.55 -25.12
C SER A 21 -48.58 -20.21 -24.92
N PHE A 22 -47.80 -19.16 -24.75
CA PHE A 22 -48.32 -17.80 -24.70
C PHE A 22 -47.47 -16.89 -25.56
N LYS A 23 -48.13 -15.88 -26.11
CA LYS A 23 -47.56 -14.86 -26.98
C LYS A 23 -47.78 -13.51 -26.32
N ILE A 24 -46.69 -12.76 -26.07
CA ILE A 24 -46.76 -11.36 -25.62
C ILE A 24 -46.13 -10.55 -26.75
N ASP A 25 -46.93 -9.71 -27.41
CA ASP A 25 -46.51 -9.07 -28.66
C ASP A 25 -46.04 -10.11 -29.69
N GLU A 26 -44.84 -10.04 -30.27
CA GLU A 26 -44.31 -11.07 -31.18
C GLU A 26 -43.54 -12.21 -30.48
N ASP A 27 -43.37 -12.13 -29.17
CA ASP A 27 -42.56 -13.08 -28.39
C ASP A 27 -43.34 -14.36 -28.06
N VAL A 28 -42.85 -15.51 -28.51
CA VAL A 28 -43.44 -16.82 -28.22
C VAL A 28 -42.68 -17.51 -27.10
N PHE A 29 -43.41 -17.84 -26.04
CA PHE A 29 -42.94 -18.69 -24.97
C PHE A 29 -43.72 -19.99 -24.94
N SER A 30 -43.01 -21.11 -24.88
CA SER A 30 -43.59 -22.44 -24.74
C SER A 30 -43.00 -23.18 -23.55
N GLY A 31 -43.80 -24.03 -22.94
CA GLY A 31 -43.33 -24.90 -21.88
C GLY A 31 -44.30 -26.02 -21.59
N ASN A 32 -43.82 -27.02 -20.88
CA ASN A 32 -44.65 -28.06 -20.28
C ASN A 32 -44.02 -28.46 -18.96
N GLY A 33 -44.81 -29.05 -18.08
CA GLY A 33 -44.28 -29.54 -16.82
C GLY A 33 -45.33 -30.08 -15.90
N ASN A 34 -44.87 -30.73 -14.83
CA ASN A 34 -45.71 -31.15 -13.74
C ASN A 34 -45.12 -30.71 -12.41
N ILE A 35 -46.04 -30.42 -11.48
CA ILE A 35 -45.72 -30.08 -10.10
C ILE A 35 -46.50 -31.04 -9.22
N HIS A 36 -45.78 -31.82 -8.43
CA HIS A 36 -46.34 -32.73 -7.42
C HIS A 36 -46.06 -32.18 -6.02
N ASN A 37 -46.79 -32.68 -5.01
CA ASN A 37 -46.53 -32.40 -3.60
C ASN A 37 -46.61 -30.90 -3.24
N LEU A 38 -47.59 -30.20 -3.79
CA LEU A 38 -47.74 -28.74 -3.70
C LEU A 38 -47.74 -28.19 -2.26
N THR A 39 -48.31 -28.95 -1.32
CA THR A 39 -48.48 -28.53 0.08
C THR A 39 -47.35 -28.96 1.00
N THR A 40 -46.44 -29.82 0.55
CA THR A 40 -45.37 -30.39 1.39
C THR A 40 -43.99 -29.97 0.88
N ASN A 41 -43.46 -30.71 -0.09
CA ASN A 41 -42.19 -30.40 -0.75
C ASN A 41 -42.39 -30.46 -2.27
N PRO A 42 -42.75 -29.32 -2.89
CA PRO A 42 -43.08 -29.30 -4.30
C PRO A 42 -41.95 -29.90 -5.13
N LEU A 43 -42.29 -30.90 -5.94
CA LEU A 43 -41.41 -31.51 -6.92
C LEU A 43 -41.78 -30.96 -8.30
N ILE A 44 -40.89 -30.16 -8.87
CA ILE A 44 -41.04 -29.52 -10.17
C ILE A 44 -40.30 -30.38 -11.20
N ASN A 45 -40.94 -30.64 -12.34
CA ASN A 45 -40.28 -31.14 -13.53
C ASN A 45 -40.87 -30.45 -14.76
N ALA A 46 -40.07 -29.63 -15.42
CA ALA A 46 -40.53 -28.74 -16.47
C ALA A 46 -39.54 -28.64 -17.64
N LYS A 47 -40.06 -28.38 -18.83
CA LYS A 47 -39.32 -27.96 -20.02
C LYS A 47 -39.82 -26.58 -20.41
N LEU A 48 -38.90 -25.64 -20.57
CA LEU A 48 -39.17 -24.25 -20.91
C LEU A 48 -38.38 -23.90 -22.17
N LYS A 49 -39.03 -23.37 -23.19
CA LYS A 49 -38.40 -22.90 -24.42
C LYS A 49 -39.09 -21.65 -24.93
N GLY A 50 -38.38 -20.53 -24.98
CA GLY A 50 -38.95 -19.28 -25.44
C GLY A 50 -37.97 -18.13 -25.47
N THR A 51 -38.40 -17.05 -26.08
CA THR A 51 -37.75 -15.73 -25.99
C THR A 51 -38.77 -14.76 -25.42
N LEU A 52 -38.33 -13.88 -24.52
CA LEU A 52 -39.18 -12.89 -23.86
C LEU A 52 -38.46 -11.55 -23.86
N ASN A 53 -39.09 -10.53 -24.43
CA ASN A 53 -38.70 -9.16 -24.22
C ASN A 53 -39.26 -8.67 -22.87
N LEU A 54 -38.36 -8.42 -21.93
CA LEU A 54 -38.73 -8.03 -20.57
C LEU A 54 -39.40 -6.65 -20.51
N ALA A 55 -39.12 -5.77 -21.48
CA ALA A 55 -39.77 -4.47 -21.60
C ALA A 55 -41.22 -4.56 -22.09
N ASN A 56 -41.60 -5.67 -22.74
CA ASN A 56 -42.99 -5.93 -23.15
C ASN A 56 -43.80 -6.54 -22.00
N LEU A 57 -43.16 -7.26 -21.08
CA LEU A 57 -43.82 -7.89 -19.93
C LEU A 57 -44.48 -6.86 -19.01
N THR A 58 -43.76 -5.77 -18.69
CA THR A 58 -44.27 -4.68 -17.83
C THR A 58 -45.44 -3.91 -18.47
N LYS A 59 -45.51 -3.86 -19.81
CA LYS A 59 -46.64 -3.27 -20.54
C LYS A 59 -47.87 -4.17 -20.55
N ALA A 60 -47.65 -5.47 -20.72
CA ALA A 60 -48.72 -6.46 -20.80
C ALA A 60 -49.34 -6.80 -19.43
N TYR A 61 -48.53 -6.74 -18.36
CA TYR A 61 -48.96 -6.97 -16.99
C TYR A 61 -48.50 -5.81 -16.10
N PRO A 62 -49.43 -4.96 -15.61
CA PRO A 62 -49.11 -3.85 -14.72
C PRO A 62 -48.81 -4.40 -13.32
N VAL A 63 -47.65 -5.00 -13.14
CA VAL A 63 -47.08 -5.36 -11.84
C VAL A 63 -46.23 -4.19 -11.37
N LYS A 64 -46.45 -3.71 -10.14
CA LYS A 64 -45.51 -2.75 -9.53
C LYS A 64 -44.21 -3.50 -9.26
N LEU A 65 -43.18 -3.15 -10.03
CA LEU A 65 -41.81 -3.62 -9.82
C LEU A 65 -41.00 -2.44 -9.29
N ASP A 66 -40.05 -2.72 -8.40
CA ASP A 66 -39.18 -1.68 -7.84
C ASP A 66 -38.23 -1.10 -8.91
N ASN A 67 -37.96 -1.85 -9.98
CA ASN A 67 -37.13 -1.44 -11.11
C ASN A 67 -37.79 -1.80 -12.44
N ASP A 68 -37.58 -0.96 -13.46
CA ASP A 68 -37.97 -1.26 -14.83
C ASP A 68 -37.19 -2.47 -15.36
N LEU A 69 -37.91 -3.42 -15.97
CA LEU A 69 -37.30 -4.57 -16.62
C LEU A 69 -37.03 -4.25 -18.10
N SER A 70 -35.82 -4.55 -18.55
CA SER A 70 -35.37 -4.36 -19.94
C SER A 70 -34.57 -5.56 -20.43
N GLY A 71 -34.41 -5.70 -21.74
CA GLY A 71 -33.59 -6.76 -22.35
C GLY A 71 -34.37 -7.98 -22.83
N ILE A 72 -33.63 -8.91 -23.43
CA ILE A 72 -34.18 -10.09 -24.09
C ILE A 72 -33.69 -11.35 -23.36
N LEU A 73 -34.63 -12.08 -22.76
CA LEU A 73 -34.38 -13.37 -22.12
C LEU A 73 -34.71 -14.51 -23.09
N LYS A 74 -33.74 -15.36 -23.39
CA LYS A 74 -33.94 -16.58 -24.18
C LYS A 74 -33.60 -17.81 -23.35
N ALA A 75 -34.56 -18.71 -23.21
CA ALA A 75 -34.40 -19.93 -22.43
C ALA A 75 -34.70 -21.16 -23.28
N ASN A 76 -33.91 -22.21 -23.07
CA ASN A 76 -34.19 -23.58 -23.49
C ASN A 76 -33.70 -24.50 -22.37
N LEU A 77 -34.57 -24.79 -21.41
CA LEU A 77 -34.21 -25.40 -20.12
C LEU A 77 -35.12 -26.58 -19.82
N GLN A 78 -34.55 -27.72 -19.49
CA GLN A 78 -35.21 -28.83 -18.84
C GLN A 78 -34.73 -28.88 -17.38
N THR A 79 -35.68 -28.84 -16.45
CA THR A 79 -35.39 -28.79 -15.02
C THR A 79 -36.21 -29.84 -14.26
N LYS A 80 -35.60 -30.46 -13.26
CA LYS A 80 -36.26 -31.34 -12.30
C LYS A 80 -35.61 -31.16 -10.93
N PHE A 81 -36.35 -30.62 -9.98
CA PHE A 81 -35.90 -30.44 -8.59
C PHE A 81 -37.09 -30.41 -7.64
N ASP A 82 -36.83 -30.61 -6.36
CA ASP A 82 -37.78 -30.27 -5.31
C ASP A 82 -37.29 -29.08 -4.49
N VAL A 83 -38.24 -28.35 -3.88
CA VAL A 83 -37.95 -27.09 -3.18
C VAL A 83 -36.98 -27.29 -2.01
N ASN A 84 -37.09 -28.40 -1.27
CA ASN A 84 -36.14 -28.71 -0.19
C ASN A 84 -34.73 -28.98 -0.72
N ALA A 85 -34.58 -29.52 -1.92
CA ALA A 85 -33.28 -29.67 -2.55
C ALA A 85 -32.61 -28.32 -2.82
N ILE A 86 -33.37 -27.31 -3.28
CA ILE A 86 -32.85 -25.94 -3.45
C ILE A 86 -32.49 -25.32 -2.09
N LYS A 87 -33.41 -25.37 -1.12
CA LYS A 87 -33.22 -24.77 0.22
C LYS A 87 -32.03 -25.33 0.98
N ASN A 88 -31.79 -26.64 0.86
CA ASN A 88 -30.74 -27.37 1.57
C ASN A 88 -29.52 -27.68 0.68
N ASN A 89 -29.46 -27.15 -0.54
CA ASN A 89 -28.39 -27.38 -1.52
C ASN A 89 -28.08 -28.87 -1.75
N ILE A 90 -29.12 -29.70 -1.87
CA ILE A 90 -28.99 -31.15 -2.11
C ILE A 90 -28.85 -31.39 -3.61
N ILE A 91 -27.61 -31.24 -4.12
CA ILE A 91 -27.28 -31.20 -5.55
C ILE A 91 -27.80 -32.42 -6.34
N ASN A 92 -27.72 -33.62 -5.78
CA ASN A 92 -28.14 -34.85 -6.48
C ASN A 92 -29.65 -34.91 -6.81
N ARG A 93 -30.46 -34.05 -6.19
CA ARG A 93 -31.91 -33.90 -6.43
C ARG A 93 -32.24 -32.74 -7.36
N ILE A 94 -31.24 -32.01 -7.84
CA ILE A 94 -31.40 -30.88 -8.75
C ILE A 94 -30.82 -31.29 -10.11
N LYS A 95 -31.68 -31.45 -11.11
CA LYS A 95 -31.29 -31.81 -12.48
C LYS A 95 -31.70 -30.71 -13.43
N ASN A 96 -30.75 -29.94 -13.92
CA ASN A 96 -30.96 -28.90 -14.92
C ASN A 96 -30.18 -29.23 -16.18
N ASN A 97 -30.76 -29.05 -17.36
CA ASN A 97 -30.08 -29.21 -18.63
C ASN A 97 -30.57 -28.17 -19.63
N GLY A 98 -29.65 -27.50 -20.32
CA GLY A 98 -29.97 -26.52 -21.35
C GLY A 98 -29.33 -25.17 -21.09
N THR A 99 -29.88 -24.12 -21.68
CA THR A 99 -29.23 -22.80 -21.75
C THR A 99 -30.18 -21.68 -21.43
N VAL A 100 -29.69 -20.66 -20.74
CA VAL A 100 -30.36 -19.38 -20.53
C VAL A 100 -29.43 -18.28 -21.02
N GLN A 101 -29.97 -17.38 -21.83
CA GLN A 101 -29.27 -16.23 -22.38
C GLN A 101 -30.04 -14.97 -22.03
N ILE A 102 -29.31 -13.91 -21.67
CA ILE A 102 -29.89 -12.59 -21.46
C ILE A 102 -29.04 -11.55 -22.18
N ASN A 103 -29.69 -10.70 -22.95
CA ASN A 103 -29.05 -9.63 -23.70
C ASN A 103 -29.65 -8.27 -23.32
N ASP A 104 -28.80 -7.26 -23.30
CA ASP A 104 -29.15 -5.86 -23.06
C ASP A 104 -30.02 -5.66 -21.80
N PHE A 105 -29.63 -6.31 -20.70
CA PHE A 105 -30.33 -6.26 -19.41
C PHE A 105 -29.69 -5.23 -18.49
N LEU A 106 -30.50 -4.32 -17.98
CA LEU A 106 -30.09 -3.37 -16.97
C LEU A 106 -30.39 -3.91 -15.57
N TYR A 107 -29.36 -4.11 -14.75
CA TYR A 107 -29.49 -4.47 -13.35
C TYR A 107 -29.21 -3.26 -12.45
N SER A 108 -30.11 -2.97 -11.52
CA SER A 108 -29.95 -1.94 -10.49
C SER A 108 -30.46 -2.47 -9.15
N SER A 109 -29.78 -2.15 -8.06
CA SER A 109 -30.22 -2.46 -6.70
C SER A 109 -29.64 -1.45 -5.70
N ASN A 110 -30.23 -1.36 -4.51
CA ASN A 110 -29.74 -0.47 -3.44
C ASN A 110 -28.34 -0.86 -2.92
N ASP A 111 -27.85 -2.05 -3.25
CA ASP A 111 -26.55 -2.58 -2.81
C ASP A 111 -25.40 -2.30 -3.81
N ILE A 112 -25.69 -1.62 -4.93
CA ILE A 112 -24.69 -1.25 -5.94
C ILE A 112 -24.81 0.23 -6.28
N VAL A 113 -23.67 0.86 -6.52
CA VAL A 113 -23.57 2.32 -6.72
C VAL A 113 -24.01 2.72 -8.11
N ASN A 114 -23.56 1.96 -9.10
CA ASN A 114 -23.86 2.15 -10.50
C ASN A 114 -24.67 0.95 -11.00
N SER A 115 -25.65 1.20 -11.86
CA SER A 115 -26.37 0.14 -12.56
C SER A 115 -25.42 -0.66 -13.44
N ILE A 116 -25.57 -1.98 -13.45
CA ILE A 116 -24.77 -2.88 -14.29
C ILE A 116 -25.56 -3.13 -15.58
N ASN A 117 -25.01 -2.66 -16.70
CA ASN A 117 -25.56 -2.92 -18.03
C ASN A 117 -24.95 -4.21 -18.58
N ILE A 118 -25.72 -5.31 -18.53
CA ILE A 118 -25.34 -6.63 -19.03
C ILE A 118 -25.70 -6.69 -20.51
N LYS A 119 -24.71 -6.45 -21.37
CA LYS A 119 -24.85 -6.54 -22.82
C LYS A 119 -25.17 -7.97 -23.26
N LYS A 120 -24.45 -8.95 -22.70
CA LYS A 120 -24.65 -10.38 -22.98
C LYS A 120 -24.35 -11.21 -21.76
N SER A 121 -25.14 -12.25 -21.55
CA SER A 121 -24.82 -13.32 -20.62
C SER A 121 -25.41 -14.63 -21.12
N LYS A 122 -24.63 -15.71 -21.01
CA LYS A 122 -25.02 -17.06 -21.38
C LYS A 122 -24.65 -18.03 -20.27
N VAL A 123 -25.66 -18.63 -19.67
CA VAL A 123 -25.52 -19.66 -18.66
C VAL A 123 -25.92 -21.01 -19.26
N ASN A 124 -25.05 -21.98 -19.14
CA ASN A 124 -25.27 -23.36 -19.56
C ASN A 124 -25.44 -24.26 -18.33
N PHE A 125 -26.47 -25.08 -18.36
CA PHE A 125 -26.83 -26.02 -17.31
C PHE A 125 -26.58 -27.44 -17.79
N THR A 126 -25.87 -28.21 -16.98
CA THR A 126 -25.89 -29.68 -17.05
C THR A 126 -26.28 -30.23 -15.68
N PRO A 127 -26.68 -31.51 -15.58
CA PRO A 127 -27.08 -32.09 -14.29
C PRO A 127 -26.00 -32.00 -13.20
N GLU A 128 -24.73 -31.85 -13.58
CA GLU A 128 -23.59 -31.82 -12.66
C GLU A 128 -23.01 -30.42 -12.45
N LYS A 129 -23.19 -29.48 -13.40
CA LYS A 129 -22.55 -28.16 -13.37
C LYS A 129 -23.40 -27.05 -13.98
N ILE A 130 -23.18 -25.83 -13.48
CA ILE A 130 -23.70 -24.59 -14.05
C ILE A 130 -22.50 -23.76 -14.50
N SER A 131 -22.42 -23.45 -15.79
CA SER A 131 -21.32 -22.72 -16.41
C SER A 131 -21.79 -21.36 -16.91
N LEU A 132 -21.00 -20.33 -16.63
CA LEU A 132 -21.11 -19.02 -17.26
C LEU A 132 -20.21 -19.03 -18.49
N ASP A 133 -20.80 -19.26 -19.65
CA ASP A 133 -20.07 -19.40 -20.92
C ASP A 133 -19.65 -18.02 -21.47
N GLU A 134 -20.47 -17.00 -21.22
CA GLU A 134 -20.26 -15.63 -21.68
C GLU A 134 -20.90 -14.67 -20.68
N PHE A 135 -20.22 -13.59 -20.35
CA PHE A 135 -20.75 -12.45 -19.61
C PHE A 135 -19.99 -11.21 -20.06
N GLN A 136 -20.72 -10.21 -20.56
CA GLN A 136 -20.18 -8.92 -20.97
C GLN A 136 -21.04 -7.83 -20.36
N ALA A 137 -20.44 -6.97 -19.56
CA ALA A 137 -21.15 -5.90 -18.88
C ALA A 137 -20.33 -4.61 -18.77
N TYR A 138 -21.04 -3.51 -18.57
CA TYR A 138 -20.48 -2.19 -18.26
C TYR A 138 -21.12 -1.64 -16.99
N THR A 139 -20.34 -0.97 -16.16
CA THR A 139 -20.81 -0.27 -14.96
C THR A 139 -19.93 0.95 -14.73
N GLY A 140 -20.52 2.15 -14.71
CA GLY A 140 -19.75 3.39 -14.73
C GLY A 140 -18.78 3.44 -15.92
N ASN A 141 -17.49 3.59 -15.64
CA ASN A 141 -16.40 3.58 -16.62
C ASN A 141 -15.74 2.20 -16.79
N SER A 142 -16.23 1.18 -16.08
CA SER A 142 -15.64 -0.15 -16.04
C SER A 142 -16.27 -1.09 -17.06
N ASP A 143 -15.44 -1.83 -17.78
CA ASP A 143 -15.84 -2.98 -18.60
C ASP A 143 -15.52 -4.31 -17.90
N ILE A 144 -16.42 -5.29 -18.04
CA ILE A 144 -16.29 -6.61 -17.43
C ILE A 144 -16.61 -7.68 -18.49
N ASP A 145 -15.63 -8.52 -18.80
CA ASP A 145 -15.81 -9.78 -19.51
C ASP A 145 -15.57 -10.93 -18.53
N ALA A 146 -16.53 -11.85 -18.37
CA ALA A 146 -16.40 -12.97 -17.43
C ALA A 146 -16.86 -14.30 -18.00
N THR A 147 -16.20 -15.36 -17.54
CA THR A 147 -16.59 -16.77 -17.73
C THR A 147 -16.38 -17.53 -16.44
N GLY A 148 -16.97 -18.70 -16.27
CA GLY A 148 -16.69 -19.51 -15.09
C GLY A 148 -17.67 -20.61 -14.77
N GLN A 149 -17.60 -21.07 -13.54
CA GLN A 149 -18.53 -22.03 -12.95
C GLN A 149 -19.29 -21.34 -11.82
N ILE A 150 -20.61 -21.47 -11.85
CA ILE A 150 -21.48 -20.98 -10.80
C ILE A 150 -21.88 -22.16 -9.93
N ASN A 151 -21.76 -21.98 -8.62
CA ASN A 151 -22.22 -22.90 -7.61
C ASN A 151 -23.43 -22.25 -6.92
N ASN A 152 -24.45 -23.06 -6.60
CA ASN A 152 -25.61 -22.60 -5.85
C ASN A 152 -26.43 -21.45 -6.51
N LEU A 153 -26.43 -21.33 -7.84
CA LEU A 153 -27.18 -20.28 -8.56
C LEU A 153 -28.68 -20.26 -8.18
N LEU A 154 -29.32 -21.43 -8.15
CA LEU A 154 -30.74 -21.53 -7.80
C LEU A 154 -31.00 -21.20 -6.33
N GLY A 155 -30.10 -21.56 -5.43
CA GLY A 155 -30.23 -21.19 -4.01
C GLY A 155 -30.10 -19.68 -3.82
N PHE A 156 -29.23 -19.02 -4.59
CA PHE A 156 -29.11 -17.57 -4.61
C PHE A 156 -30.37 -16.88 -5.15
N LEU A 157 -30.89 -17.34 -6.29
CA LEU A 157 -32.06 -16.73 -6.92
C LEU A 157 -33.39 -17.01 -6.21
N LEU A 158 -33.52 -18.13 -5.48
CA LEU A 158 -34.81 -18.60 -4.98
C LEU A 158 -34.87 -18.79 -3.45
N SER A 159 -33.78 -18.61 -2.71
CA SER A 159 -33.73 -18.99 -1.27
C SER A 159 -32.75 -18.17 -0.42
N ASP A 160 -32.45 -16.93 -0.82
CA ASP A 160 -31.57 -15.99 -0.10
C ASP A 160 -30.22 -16.59 0.34
N LYS A 161 -29.70 -17.55 -0.43
CA LYS A 161 -28.38 -18.15 -0.18
C LYS A 161 -27.30 -17.34 -0.88
N LYS A 162 -26.04 -17.57 -0.51
CA LYS A 162 -24.89 -16.92 -1.15
C LYS A 162 -24.71 -17.41 -2.60
N LEU A 163 -24.34 -16.48 -3.47
CA LEU A 163 -23.80 -16.77 -4.79
C LEU A 163 -22.38 -17.32 -4.63
N GLN A 164 -22.15 -18.51 -5.16
CA GLN A 164 -20.86 -19.18 -5.10
C GLN A 164 -20.33 -19.42 -6.50
N GLY A 165 -19.02 -19.50 -6.66
CA GLY A 165 -18.45 -19.85 -7.96
C GLY A 165 -16.97 -19.57 -8.11
N THR A 166 -16.44 -19.97 -9.26
CA THR A 166 -15.11 -19.61 -9.73
C THR A 166 -15.22 -18.94 -11.09
N PHE A 167 -14.75 -17.71 -11.18
CA PHE A 167 -14.86 -16.87 -12.37
C PHE A 167 -13.48 -16.47 -12.89
N ASN A 168 -13.32 -16.43 -14.20
CA ASN A 168 -12.23 -15.73 -14.87
C ASN A 168 -12.79 -14.41 -15.36
N VAL A 169 -12.21 -13.31 -14.89
CA VAL A 169 -12.68 -11.96 -15.17
C VAL A 169 -11.57 -11.19 -15.89
N ALA A 170 -11.90 -10.65 -17.05
CA ALA A 170 -11.07 -9.76 -17.82
C ALA A 170 -11.70 -8.37 -17.91
N SER A 171 -10.85 -7.36 -18.02
CA SER A 171 -11.28 -5.96 -18.16
C SER A 171 -10.20 -5.15 -18.88
N SER A 172 -10.60 -4.20 -19.71
CA SER A 172 -9.69 -3.22 -20.28
C SER A 172 -9.44 -2.07 -19.30
N ASN A 173 -10.50 -1.55 -18.69
CA ASN A 173 -10.47 -0.51 -17.67
C ASN A 173 -11.40 -0.92 -16.53
N PHE A 174 -10.84 -1.01 -15.32
CA PHE A 174 -11.57 -1.34 -14.12
C PHE A 174 -11.37 -0.24 -13.08
N HIS A 175 -12.39 0.55 -12.83
CA HIS A 175 -12.37 1.63 -11.85
C HIS A 175 -12.98 1.12 -10.55
N ILE A 176 -12.19 1.08 -9.49
CA ILE A 176 -12.69 0.64 -8.17
C ILE A 176 -13.80 1.59 -7.69
N SER A 177 -13.71 2.89 -8.01
CA SER A 177 -14.71 3.90 -7.70
C SER A 177 -16.10 3.60 -8.26
N ASP A 178 -16.22 2.87 -9.38
CA ASP A 178 -17.54 2.50 -9.94
C ASP A 178 -18.31 1.51 -9.05
N PHE A 179 -17.63 0.95 -8.06
CA PHE A 179 -18.17 0.02 -7.07
C PHE A 179 -18.12 0.59 -5.65
N MET A 180 -17.68 1.83 -5.49
CA MET A 180 -17.59 2.52 -4.22
C MET A 180 -18.56 3.69 -4.18
N GLU A 181 -19.37 3.78 -3.13
CA GLU A 181 -20.34 4.87 -2.97
C GLU A 181 -19.55 6.15 -2.72
N GLU A 182 -19.64 7.09 -3.64
CA GLU A 182 -19.00 8.39 -3.48
C GLU A 182 -19.84 9.23 -2.52
N ASN A 183 -19.34 9.44 -1.31
CA ASN A 183 -19.85 10.49 -0.43
C ASN A 183 -19.42 11.85 -1.02
N SER A 184 -20.10 12.29 -2.06
CA SER A 184 -20.01 13.67 -2.53
C SER A 184 -20.92 14.53 -1.63
N GLU A 185 -20.31 15.28 -0.74
CA GLU A 185 -20.97 16.41 -0.09
C GLU A 185 -21.25 17.48 -1.17
N GLU A 186 -22.50 18.00 -1.17
CA GLU A 186 -23.11 19.05 -2.02
C GLU A 186 -23.95 18.54 -3.24
N VAL A 187 -25.27 18.81 -3.43
CA VAL A 187 -26.32 19.63 -2.80
C VAL A 187 -27.69 19.02 -3.17
N GLN A 188 -28.60 18.79 -2.21
CA GLN A 188 -29.93 19.41 -2.18
C GLN A 188 -30.65 19.21 -0.84
N LYS A 189 -31.08 20.34 -0.28
CA LYS A 189 -31.82 20.48 0.97
C LYS A 189 -33.12 19.66 0.97
N LYS A 190 -33.33 18.89 2.03
CA LYS A 190 -34.53 18.98 2.88
C LYS A 190 -34.24 18.43 4.27
N GLN A 191 -34.64 19.20 5.27
CA GLN A 191 -34.58 18.90 6.69
C GLN A 191 -35.25 17.56 7.00
N THR A 192 -34.52 16.67 7.69
CA THR A 192 -34.90 16.22 9.04
C THR A 192 -33.64 15.74 9.76
N SER A 193 -33.46 16.19 11.00
CA SER A 193 -32.43 15.69 11.90
C SER A 193 -32.70 14.24 12.27
N GLU A 194 -32.01 13.34 11.59
CA GLU A 194 -31.63 12.05 12.15
C GLU A 194 -30.16 11.84 11.81
N THR A 195 -29.39 11.42 12.81
CA THR A 195 -27.99 10.99 12.66
C THR A 195 -27.91 9.91 11.58
N SER A 196 -27.63 10.32 10.35
CA SER A 196 -27.33 9.41 9.25
C SER A 196 -26.03 8.72 9.63
N SER A 197 -26.13 7.47 10.07
CA SER A 197 -24.98 6.57 10.06
C SER A 197 -24.50 6.51 8.62
N LYS A 198 -23.39 7.20 8.30
CA LYS A 198 -22.72 7.07 7.01
C LYS A 198 -22.45 5.57 6.84
N SER A 199 -23.13 4.92 5.89
CA SER A 199 -22.89 3.52 5.59
C SER A 199 -21.46 3.40 5.10
N SER A 200 -20.60 2.75 5.88
CA SER A 200 -19.30 2.34 5.36
C SER A 200 -19.56 1.37 4.21
N LEU A 201 -18.92 1.61 3.07
CA LEU A 201 -19.05 0.73 1.92
C LEU A 201 -18.70 -0.71 2.32
N LYS A 202 -19.51 -1.70 1.91
CA LYS A 202 -19.30 -3.11 2.25
C LYS A 202 -19.19 -3.97 1.01
N ILE A 203 -18.28 -4.94 1.05
CA ILE A 203 -18.29 -6.06 0.10
C ILE A 203 -19.63 -6.80 0.29
N PRO A 204 -20.41 -7.06 -0.79
CA PRO A 204 -21.72 -7.66 -0.66
C PRO A 204 -21.72 -9.01 0.07
N ALA A 205 -22.58 -9.15 1.08
CA ALA A 205 -22.63 -10.34 1.94
C ALA A 205 -23.04 -11.63 1.21
N PHE A 206 -23.69 -11.50 0.05
CA PHE A 206 -24.13 -12.62 -0.76
C PHE A 206 -22.99 -13.26 -1.58
N LEU A 207 -21.80 -12.66 -1.66
CA LEU A 207 -20.68 -13.20 -2.45
C LEU A 207 -19.83 -14.21 -1.65
N ASP A 208 -19.61 -15.38 -2.25
CA ASP A 208 -18.66 -16.43 -1.82
C ASP A 208 -17.97 -17.03 -3.05
N CYS A 209 -17.11 -16.22 -3.68
CA CYS A 209 -16.59 -16.45 -5.03
C CYS A 209 -15.06 -16.39 -5.08
N LYS A 210 -14.47 -17.20 -5.96
CA LYS A 210 -13.09 -17.07 -6.42
C LYS A 210 -13.07 -16.37 -7.78
N ILE A 211 -12.26 -15.33 -7.91
CA ILE A 211 -12.08 -14.58 -9.14
C ILE A 211 -10.61 -14.68 -9.57
N ASN A 212 -10.35 -15.18 -10.77
CA ASN A 212 -9.06 -15.05 -11.44
C ASN A 212 -9.12 -13.79 -12.31
N ALA A 213 -8.46 -12.72 -11.88
CA ALA A 213 -8.52 -11.42 -12.51
C ALA A 213 -7.40 -11.24 -13.54
N ASN A 214 -7.74 -10.62 -14.67
CA ASN A 214 -6.83 -10.18 -15.71
C ASN A 214 -7.29 -8.84 -16.31
N ALA A 215 -6.90 -7.73 -15.69
CA ALA A 215 -7.29 -6.39 -16.10
C ALA A 215 -6.11 -5.64 -16.73
N LYS A 216 -6.33 -4.95 -17.85
CA LYS A 216 -5.27 -4.15 -18.49
C LYS A 216 -4.95 -2.89 -17.69
N ASN A 217 -5.97 -2.16 -17.26
CA ASN A 217 -5.83 -1.00 -16.39
C ASN A 217 -6.79 -1.13 -15.21
N VAL A 218 -6.28 -0.95 -13.99
CA VAL A 218 -7.08 -0.80 -12.77
C VAL A 218 -6.81 0.57 -12.19
N PHE A 219 -7.88 1.32 -11.97
CA PHE A 219 -7.85 2.66 -11.40
C PHE A 219 -8.35 2.62 -9.96
N TYR A 220 -7.51 3.09 -9.04
CA TYR A 220 -7.84 3.17 -7.62
C TYR A 220 -7.28 4.48 -7.08
N ASP A 221 -8.17 5.37 -6.66
CA ASP A 221 -7.79 6.74 -6.27
C ASP A 221 -6.96 7.41 -7.39
N ASN A 222 -5.78 7.93 -7.07
CA ASN A 222 -4.86 8.52 -8.02
C ASN A 222 -3.89 7.51 -8.68
N LEU A 223 -4.09 6.22 -8.45
CA LEU A 223 -3.24 5.16 -8.98
C LEU A 223 -3.82 4.57 -10.26
N THR A 224 -2.93 4.38 -11.23
CA THR A 224 -3.17 3.53 -12.40
C THR A 224 -2.25 2.33 -12.32
N LEU A 225 -2.84 1.16 -12.12
CA LEU A 225 -2.16 -0.13 -12.15
C LEU A 225 -2.34 -0.74 -13.54
N SER A 226 -1.23 -1.10 -14.18
CA SER A 226 -1.24 -1.73 -15.50
C SER A 226 -1.05 -3.24 -15.39
N ASN A 227 -1.64 -3.99 -16.33
CA ASN A 227 -1.48 -5.44 -16.48
C ASN A 227 -1.72 -6.22 -15.17
N VAL A 228 -2.81 -5.91 -14.47
CA VAL A 228 -3.16 -6.51 -13.19
C VAL A 228 -3.59 -7.96 -13.39
N LYS A 229 -2.89 -8.88 -12.74
CA LYS A 229 -3.21 -10.32 -12.75
C LYS A 229 -3.13 -10.89 -11.35
N GLY A 230 -4.06 -11.78 -11.02
CA GLY A 230 -3.98 -12.59 -9.80
C GLY A 230 -5.32 -13.17 -9.38
N THR A 231 -5.43 -13.60 -8.12
CA THR A 231 -6.65 -14.23 -7.59
C THR A 231 -7.23 -13.39 -6.45
N LEU A 232 -8.54 -13.15 -6.52
CA LEU A 232 -9.34 -12.51 -5.49
C LEU A 232 -10.36 -13.53 -4.95
N TRP A 233 -10.45 -13.66 -3.63
CA TRP A 233 -11.53 -14.39 -2.97
C TRP A 233 -12.45 -13.40 -2.28
N LEU A 234 -13.74 -13.45 -2.60
CA LEU A 234 -14.76 -12.66 -1.94
C LEU A 234 -15.58 -13.60 -1.08
N LYS A 235 -15.51 -13.47 0.24
CA LYS A 235 -16.25 -14.32 1.18
C LYS A 235 -16.47 -13.61 2.49
N ASP A 236 -17.69 -13.71 3.03
CA ASP A 236 -18.03 -13.16 4.36
C ASP A 236 -17.72 -11.65 4.48
N GLN A 237 -17.95 -10.90 3.38
CA GLN A 237 -17.63 -9.47 3.26
C GLN A 237 -16.13 -9.16 3.41
N LYS A 238 -15.27 -10.13 3.08
CA LYS A 238 -13.81 -10.01 3.02
C LYS A 238 -13.33 -10.28 1.60
N ALA A 239 -12.41 -9.43 1.15
CA ALA A 239 -11.64 -9.61 -0.08
C ALA A 239 -10.25 -10.11 0.29
N THR A 240 -9.86 -11.31 -0.16
CA THR A 240 -8.50 -11.84 0.00
C THR A 240 -7.79 -11.86 -1.35
N PHE A 241 -6.69 -11.13 -1.42
CA PHE A 241 -5.84 -10.98 -2.60
C PHE A 241 -4.69 -11.98 -2.53
N LYS A 242 -4.51 -12.77 -3.59
CA LYS A 242 -3.44 -13.76 -3.68
C LYS A 242 -2.71 -13.63 -5.01
N ASN A 243 -1.39 -13.53 -4.92
CA ASN A 243 -0.47 -13.46 -6.07
C ASN A 243 -0.86 -12.36 -7.07
N ILE A 244 -1.33 -11.20 -6.57
CA ILE A 244 -1.58 -10.06 -7.44
C ILE A 244 -0.23 -9.55 -7.96
N LYS A 245 -0.15 -9.24 -9.25
CA LYS A 245 0.97 -8.57 -9.89
C LYS A 245 0.44 -7.43 -10.75
N ALA A 246 1.10 -6.29 -10.73
CA ALA A 246 0.74 -5.12 -11.53
C ALA A 246 1.98 -4.26 -11.83
N GLY A 247 1.96 -3.54 -12.95
CA GLY A 247 2.93 -2.49 -13.25
C GLY A 247 2.43 -1.15 -12.70
N VAL A 248 3.29 -0.43 -11.98
CA VAL A 248 2.99 0.90 -11.42
C VAL A 248 4.30 1.67 -11.18
N PHE A 249 4.29 3.00 -11.29
CA PHE A 249 5.46 3.87 -11.07
C PHE A 249 6.73 3.45 -11.84
N ASN A 250 6.56 3.03 -13.10
CA ASN A 250 7.63 2.49 -13.95
C ASN A 250 8.37 1.28 -13.37
N GLY A 251 7.72 0.55 -12.45
CA GLY A 251 8.19 -0.69 -11.86
C GLY A 251 7.06 -1.71 -11.76
N GLN A 252 7.26 -2.74 -10.93
CA GLN A 252 6.29 -3.79 -10.67
C GLN A 252 5.98 -3.89 -9.18
N VAL A 253 4.72 -4.16 -8.86
CA VAL A 253 4.26 -4.51 -7.53
C VAL A 253 3.66 -5.91 -7.54
N SER A 254 3.99 -6.69 -6.51
CA SER A 254 3.32 -7.92 -6.15
C SER A 254 2.57 -7.71 -4.83
N LEU A 255 1.36 -8.24 -4.71
CA LEU A 255 0.50 -8.03 -3.56
C LEU A 255 -0.17 -9.35 -3.13
N ASN A 256 -0.13 -9.59 -1.82
CA ASN A 256 -0.95 -10.56 -1.12
C ASN A 256 -1.56 -9.87 0.10
N GLY A 257 -2.81 -10.14 0.43
CA GLY A 257 -3.41 -9.50 1.59
C GLY A 257 -4.91 -9.67 1.67
N GLU A 258 -5.53 -8.89 2.53
CA GLU A 258 -6.98 -8.86 2.69
C GLU A 258 -7.51 -7.48 3.04
N VAL A 259 -8.76 -7.23 2.66
CA VAL A 259 -9.60 -6.13 3.13
C VAL A 259 -10.86 -6.76 3.73
N ASP A 260 -11.16 -6.42 4.98
CA ASP A 260 -12.30 -6.92 5.74
C ASP A 260 -13.26 -5.76 6.02
N THR A 261 -14.45 -5.82 5.43
CA THR A 261 -15.50 -4.80 5.57
C THR A 261 -16.66 -5.29 6.43
N LYS A 262 -16.47 -6.39 7.18
CA LYS A 262 -17.54 -6.97 8.01
C LYS A 262 -17.84 -6.10 9.23
N LYS A 263 -16.82 -5.44 9.78
CA LYS A 263 -16.92 -4.52 10.91
C LYS A 263 -17.36 -3.14 10.44
N GLU A 264 -17.88 -2.34 11.36
CA GLU A 264 -18.26 -0.94 11.10
C GLU A 264 -17.09 -0.15 10.49
N ARG A 265 -15.89 -0.30 11.07
CA ARG A 265 -14.64 0.24 10.54
C ARG A 265 -13.88 -0.84 9.77
N PRO A 266 -13.75 -0.74 8.44
CA PRO A 266 -13.02 -1.72 7.65
C PRO A 266 -11.53 -1.77 8.01
N THR A 267 -10.91 -2.92 7.82
CA THR A 267 -9.50 -3.14 8.09
C THR A 267 -8.79 -3.79 6.92
N PHE A 268 -7.48 -3.57 6.79
CA PHE A 268 -6.67 -4.20 5.77
C PHE A 268 -5.37 -4.78 6.34
N SER A 269 -4.83 -5.78 5.66
CA SER A 269 -3.51 -6.35 5.92
C SER A 269 -2.88 -6.76 4.60
N MET A 270 -1.72 -6.19 4.27
CA MET A 270 -1.09 -6.32 2.97
C MET A 270 0.39 -6.68 3.11
N LYS A 271 0.86 -7.53 2.20
CA LYS A 271 2.25 -7.84 1.92
C LYS A 271 2.53 -7.45 0.48
N LEU A 272 3.37 -6.44 0.30
CA LEU A 272 3.75 -5.89 -0.99
C LEU A 272 5.21 -6.23 -1.26
N GLY A 273 5.49 -6.75 -2.44
CA GLY A 273 6.85 -6.82 -3.00
C GLY A 273 6.96 -5.80 -4.12
N VAL A 274 7.85 -4.84 -3.96
CA VAL A 274 8.10 -3.73 -4.87
C VAL A 274 9.41 -4.00 -5.60
N ASP A 275 9.36 -3.96 -6.93
CA ASP A 275 10.52 -4.09 -7.79
C ASP A 275 10.64 -2.86 -8.69
N SER A 276 11.75 -2.16 -8.55
CA SER A 276 12.20 -1.07 -9.40
C SER A 276 11.23 0.12 -9.49
N PHE A 277 10.57 0.48 -8.38
CA PHE A 277 9.74 1.69 -8.32
C PHE A 277 10.59 2.94 -8.56
N ASP A 278 10.09 3.85 -9.38
CA ASP A 278 10.64 5.19 -9.48
C ASP A 278 10.36 5.98 -8.20
N ILE A 279 11.41 6.35 -7.47
CA ILE A 279 11.26 7.02 -6.16
C ILE A 279 10.56 8.37 -6.31
N SER A 280 10.95 9.16 -7.32
CA SER A 280 10.38 10.50 -7.50
C SER A 280 8.93 10.43 -7.94
N GLN A 281 8.55 9.47 -8.80
CA GLN A 281 7.16 9.33 -9.22
C GLN A 281 6.29 8.80 -8.07
N SER A 282 6.72 7.73 -7.40
CA SER A 282 5.93 7.02 -6.40
C SER A 282 5.65 7.89 -5.15
N PHE A 283 6.66 8.53 -4.57
CA PHE A 283 6.51 9.29 -3.33
C PHE A 283 5.89 10.69 -3.51
N ASN A 284 5.73 11.15 -4.76
CA ASN A 284 4.95 12.35 -5.07
C ASN A 284 3.50 12.02 -5.44
N ALA A 285 3.22 10.78 -5.84
CA ALA A 285 1.89 10.35 -6.23
C ALA A 285 1.06 9.88 -5.02
N MET A 286 1.65 9.39 -3.94
CA MET A 286 0.89 8.83 -2.81
C MET A 286 1.25 9.47 -1.48
N ASP A 287 0.24 10.01 -0.80
CA ASP A 287 0.35 10.51 0.58
C ASP A 287 0.89 9.44 1.52
N LEU A 288 0.41 8.20 1.40
CA LEU A 288 0.91 7.07 2.20
C LEU A 288 2.41 6.88 2.03
N LEU A 289 2.91 6.88 0.79
CA LEU A 289 4.35 6.71 0.54
C LEU A 289 5.14 7.91 1.07
N GLN A 290 4.64 9.13 0.86
CA GLN A 290 5.25 10.34 1.40
C GLN A 290 5.36 10.30 2.94
N SER A 291 4.32 9.80 3.63
CA SER A 291 4.33 9.62 5.09
C SER A 291 5.32 8.53 5.55
N LEU A 292 5.57 7.49 4.75
CA LEU A 292 6.54 6.44 5.05
C LEU A 292 8.01 6.92 4.94
N SER A 293 8.27 7.93 4.11
CA SER A 293 9.59 8.55 4.00
C SER A 293 9.47 9.99 3.47
N PRO A 294 9.42 11.00 4.36
CA PRO A 294 9.17 12.37 3.95
C PRO A 294 10.35 13.01 3.19
N ILE A 295 11.53 12.38 3.18
CA ILE A 295 12.66 12.79 2.34
C ILE A 295 12.73 12.07 0.99
N ALA A 296 11.92 11.02 0.74
CA ALA A 296 12.05 10.25 -0.49
C ALA A 296 11.76 11.08 -1.75
N GLY A 297 10.87 12.07 -1.70
CA GLY A 297 10.65 13.01 -2.81
C GLY A 297 11.89 13.85 -3.18
N SER A 298 12.89 13.92 -2.30
CA SER A 298 14.20 14.53 -2.59
C SER A 298 15.17 13.60 -3.30
N MET A 299 14.82 12.33 -3.44
CA MET A 299 15.66 11.30 -4.06
C MET A 299 15.23 11.06 -5.50
N ASN A 300 16.21 10.76 -6.36
CA ASN A 300 15.99 10.30 -7.72
C ASN A 300 16.76 8.98 -7.90
N GLY A 301 16.06 7.91 -8.29
CA GLY A 301 16.59 6.55 -8.34
C GLY A 301 15.48 5.51 -8.32
N LYS A 302 15.84 4.24 -8.10
CA LYS A 302 14.91 3.12 -8.01
C LYS A 302 14.84 2.54 -6.60
N LEU A 303 13.68 2.00 -6.24
CA LEU A 303 13.41 1.35 -4.96
C LEU A 303 12.95 -0.08 -5.18
N ASN A 304 13.64 -1.02 -4.52
CA ASN A 304 13.12 -2.35 -4.25
C ASN A 304 12.68 -2.42 -2.79
N SER A 305 11.55 -3.06 -2.51
CA SER A 305 11.06 -3.14 -1.13
C SER A 305 10.17 -4.34 -0.86
N ASP A 306 10.34 -4.94 0.32
CA ASP A 306 9.35 -5.85 0.91
C ASP A 306 8.62 -5.10 2.01
N ILE A 307 7.33 -4.90 1.86
CA ILE A 307 6.50 -4.09 2.75
C ILE A 307 5.39 -4.96 3.33
N SER A 308 5.24 -4.98 4.64
CA SER A 308 4.08 -5.55 5.32
C SER A 308 3.39 -4.42 6.09
N LEU A 309 2.12 -4.17 5.80
CA LEU A 309 1.33 -3.09 6.39
C LEU A 309 -0.05 -3.60 6.81
N SER A 310 -0.56 -3.10 7.91
CA SER A 310 -1.93 -3.33 8.36
C SER A 310 -2.47 -2.07 9.03
N GLY A 311 -3.78 -1.89 8.98
CA GLY A 311 -4.45 -0.75 9.61
C GLY A 311 -5.95 -0.77 9.40
N SER A 312 -6.59 0.32 9.77
CA SER A 312 -7.98 0.60 9.44
C SER A 312 -8.09 1.46 8.20
N LEU A 313 -9.23 1.37 7.52
CA LEU A 313 -9.59 2.28 6.43
C LEU A 313 -10.43 3.44 6.97
N ASN A 314 -10.50 4.51 6.19
CA ASN A 314 -11.49 5.56 6.30
C ASN A 314 -12.76 5.16 5.51
N ASP A 315 -13.81 5.96 5.60
CA ASP A 315 -15.10 5.66 4.96
C ASP A 315 -15.01 5.65 3.42
N ASP A 316 -14.05 6.40 2.87
CA ASP A 316 -13.66 6.42 1.46
C ASP A 316 -12.69 5.28 1.06
N PHE A 317 -12.49 4.29 1.94
CA PHE A 317 -11.53 3.19 1.78
C PHE A 317 -10.06 3.61 1.61
N THR A 318 -9.70 4.86 1.90
CA THR A 318 -8.29 5.24 2.00
C THR A 318 -7.68 4.73 3.32
N PRO A 319 -6.38 4.42 3.37
CA PRO A 319 -5.74 4.00 4.62
C PRO A 319 -5.78 5.09 5.71
N ASN A 320 -6.27 4.77 6.90
CA ASN A 320 -6.13 5.67 8.05
C ASN A 320 -4.68 5.63 8.56
N LEU A 321 -3.91 6.63 8.13
CA LEU A 321 -2.50 6.86 8.45
C LEU A 321 -2.16 6.72 9.95
N LYS A 322 -3.05 7.13 10.87
CA LYS A 322 -2.81 7.05 12.32
C LYS A 322 -2.80 5.61 12.86
N THR A 323 -3.40 4.68 12.13
CA THR A 323 -3.57 3.28 12.56
C THR A 323 -2.59 2.31 11.89
N ILE A 324 -1.76 2.82 10.99
CA ILE A 324 -0.86 1.99 10.19
C ILE A 324 0.27 1.45 11.06
N SER A 325 0.45 0.14 10.97
CA SER A 325 1.53 -0.61 11.61
C SER A 325 2.11 -1.63 10.64
N GLY A 326 3.39 -1.99 10.80
CA GLY A 326 4.03 -2.90 9.88
C GLY A 326 5.57 -2.84 9.86
N LYS A 327 6.16 -3.36 8.79
CA LYS A 327 7.60 -3.36 8.54
C LYS A 327 7.89 -3.18 7.06
N ALA A 328 9.01 -2.56 6.73
CA ALA A 328 9.52 -2.53 5.36
C ALA A 328 11.03 -2.81 5.31
N LEU A 329 11.46 -3.49 4.27
CA LEU A 329 12.85 -3.54 3.85
C LEU A 329 12.97 -2.63 2.64
N ALA A 330 13.81 -1.60 2.70
CA ALA A 330 14.03 -0.70 1.57
C ALA A 330 15.44 -0.90 1.03
N HIS A 331 15.55 -1.03 -0.29
CA HIS A 331 16.79 -1.14 -1.03
C HIS A 331 16.82 -0.09 -2.14
N LEU A 332 17.66 0.92 -1.96
CA LEU A 332 17.85 2.02 -2.90
C LEU A 332 18.86 1.63 -3.99
N LEU A 333 18.52 1.89 -5.25
CA LEU A 333 19.31 1.55 -6.43
C LEU A 333 19.54 2.82 -7.26
N ASP A 334 20.81 3.07 -7.62
CA ASP A 334 21.24 4.24 -8.41
C ASP A 334 20.71 5.58 -7.90
N THR A 335 20.59 5.71 -6.58
CA THR A 335 19.90 6.83 -5.96
C THR A 335 20.82 8.02 -5.72
N LYS A 336 20.35 9.19 -6.13
CA LYS A 336 20.92 10.51 -5.80
C LYS A 336 19.95 11.30 -4.95
N ILE A 337 20.46 12.21 -4.13
CA ILE A 337 19.66 13.08 -3.27
C ILE A 337 19.88 14.55 -3.64
N ASP A 338 18.79 15.30 -3.71
CA ASP A 338 18.79 16.75 -3.88
C ASP A 338 18.46 17.43 -2.55
N PRO A 339 19.46 17.96 -1.81
CA PRO A 339 19.24 18.57 -0.51
C PRO A 339 18.36 19.81 -0.57
N LYS A 340 18.20 20.45 -1.75
CA LYS A 340 17.40 21.68 -1.90
C LYS A 340 15.90 21.40 -1.88
N LYS A 341 15.48 20.15 -2.14
CA LYS A 341 14.06 19.77 -2.15
C LYS A 341 13.41 19.71 -0.77
N THR A 342 14.19 19.71 0.32
CA THR A 342 13.63 19.77 1.68
C THR A 342 14.42 20.74 2.55
N LYS A 343 13.72 21.46 3.44
CA LYS A 343 14.36 22.38 4.39
C LYS A 343 15.31 21.65 5.33
N ALA A 344 14.97 20.43 5.75
CA ALA A 344 15.79 19.63 6.66
C ALA A 344 17.16 19.31 6.05
N LEU A 345 17.17 18.81 4.81
CA LEU A 345 18.41 18.48 4.12
C LEU A 345 19.22 19.73 3.76
N SER A 346 18.57 20.81 3.34
CA SER A 346 19.25 22.08 3.05
C SER A 346 19.91 22.70 4.29
N LEU A 347 19.23 22.69 5.45
CA LEU A 347 19.83 23.16 6.70
C LEU A 347 20.99 22.26 7.15
N PHE A 348 20.87 20.95 6.94
CA PHE A 348 21.93 20.01 7.27
C PHE A 348 23.18 20.22 6.40
N ASP A 349 23.00 20.31 5.07
CA ASP A 349 24.07 20.59 4.10
C ASP A 349 24.79 21.91 4.43
N GLY A 350 24.04 22.96 4.81
CA GLY A 350 24.60 24.24 5.21
C GLY A 350 25.37 24.24 6.55
N LYS A 351 25.11 23.30 7.46
CA LYS A 351 25.81 23.19 8.76
C LYS A 351 27.13 22.43 8.67
N LEU A 352 27.30 21.57 7.67
CA LEU A 352 28.47 20.69 7.51
C LEU A 352 29.15 20.94 6.16
N SER A 353 29.86 22.06 6.04
CA SER A 353 30.48 22.52 4.78
C SER A 353 31.49 21.55 4.14
N PHE A 354 31.95 20.53 4.87
CA PHE A 354 32.87 19.51 4.37
C PHE A 354 32.15 18.34 3.65
N ILE A 355 30.82 18.26 3.76
CA ILE A 355 29.99 17.29 3.04
C ILE A 355 29.26 18.00 1.91
N ASP A 356 29.25 17.37 0.74
CA ASP A 356 28.40 17.77 -0.38
C ASP A 356 27.37 16.66 -0.56
N MET A 357 26.13 16.91 -0.11
CA MET A 357 25.10 15.87 -0.11
C MET A 357 24.77 15.36 -1.53
N THR A 358 24.97 16.19 -2.57
CA THR A 358 24.72 15.80 -3.96
C THR A 358 25.69 14.72 -4.46
N LYS A 359 26.82 14.55 -3.76
CA LYS A 359 27.87 13.57 -4.06
C LYS A 359 27.82 12.35 -3.14
N LEU A 360 26.81 12.23 -2.28
CA LEU A 360 26.60 11.02 -1.49
C LEU A 360 26.21 9.87 -2.42
N ASN A 361 26.92 8.76 -2.32
CA ASN A 361 26.53 7.53 -2.99
C ASN A 361 25.46 6.83 -2.15
N LEU A 362 24.21 6.87 -2.61
CA LEU A 362 23.09 6.14 -2.02
C LEU A 362 22.72 4.89 -2.84
N SER A 363 23.60 4.47 -3.75
CA SER A 363 23.44 3.25 -4.51
C SER A 363 23.73 2.05 -3.60
N ASP A 364 22.79 1.11 -3.53
CA ASP A 364 22.83 -0.11 -2.71
C ASP A 364 22.64 0.10 -1.20
N ILE A 365 21.91 1.15 -0.79
CA ILE A 365 21.52 1.30 0.62
C ILE A 365 20.37 0.37 0.96
N LYS A 366 20.60 -0.48 1.98
CA LYS A 366 19.61 -1.38 2.55
C LYS A 366 19.27 -0.95 3.96
N THR A 367 17.99 -0.68 4.21
CA THR A 367 17.50 -0.28 5.54
C THR A 367 16.23 -1.02 5.91
N LYS A 368 16.00 -1.15 7.22
CA LYS A 368 14.78 -1.73 7.77
C LYS A 368 13.97 -0.62 8.44
N LEU A 369 12.69 -0.56 8.10
CA LEU A 369 11.73 0.33 8.72
C LEU A 369 10.72 -0.50 9.52
N SER A 370 10.30 0.03 10.66
CA SER A 370 9.14 -0.48 11.39
C SER A 370 8.15 0.64 11.64
N PHE A 371 6.87 0.33 11.50
CA PHE A 371 5.77 1.27 11.65
C PHE A 371 4.93 0.83 12.84
N GLU A 372 4.63 1.76 13.74
CA GLU A 372 3.76 1.50 14.89
C GLU A 372 2.94 2.75 15.16
N ASN A 373 1.61 2.64 15.05
CA ASN A 373 0.66 3.72 15.34
C ASN A 373 1.02 5.05 14.66
N GLY A 374 1.35 5.01 13.36
CA GLY A 374 1.71 6.20 12.59
C GLY A 374 3.11 6.77 12.87
N LYS A 375 3.95 6.07 13.64
CA LYS A 375 5.38 6.39 13.83
C LYS A 375 6.26 5.41 13.06
N VAL A 376 7.24 5.94 12.35
CA VAL A 376 8.24 5.19 11.60
C VAL A 376 9.56 5.21 12.35
N SER A 377 10.11 4.03 12.64
CA SER A 377 11.47 3.86 13.13
C SER A 377 12.36 3.38 12.00
N VAL A 378 13.50 4.05 11.81
CA VAL A 378 14.50 3.71 10.78
C VAL A 378 15.68 3.06 11.49
N ALA A 379 15.93 1.79 11.17
CA ALA A 379 17.07 1.06 11.72
C ALA A 379 18.39 1.75 11.32
N PRO A 380 19.41 1.78 12.20
CA PRO A 380 20.67 2.39 11.87
C PRO A 380 21.33 1.79 10.63
N PHE A 381 21.78 2.63 9.70
CA PHE A 381 22.53 2.24 8.51
C PHE A 381 23.78 3.10 8.35
N LYS A 382 24.74 2.61 7.56
CA LYS A 382 26.03 3.27 7.35
C LYS A 382 26.13 3.83 5.95
N LEU A 383 26.66 5.04 5.83
CA LEU A 383 27.09 5.66 4.58
C LEU A 383 28.58 5.98 4.65
N LYS A 384 29.18 6.16 3.49
CA LYS A 384 30.55 6.65 3.36
C LYS A 384 30.59 7.80 2.38
N TYR A 385 31.21 8.90 2.79
CA TYR A 385 31.49 10.04 1.93
C TYR A 385 32.99 10.32 1.96
N LYS A 386 33.70 10.05 0.85
CA LYS A 386 35.17 10.07 0.82
C LYS A 386 35.75 9.21 1.96
N ASP A 387 36.45 9.83 2.90
CA ASP A 387 37.05 9.24 4.10
C ASP A 387 36.21 9.44 5.39
N ILE A 388 34.99 9.95 5.27
CA ILE A 388 34.05 10.16 6.39
C ILE A 388 33.05 9.00 6.44
N GLY A 389 33.07 8.25 7.54
CA GLY A 389 32.04 7.27 7.87
C GLY A 389 30.84 7.95 8.52
N ILE A 390 29.62 7.61 8.12
CA ILE A 390 28.39 8.24 8.63
C ILE A 390 27.45 7.13 9.09
N ASN A 391 27.07 7.13 10.37
CA ASN A 391 25.99 6.27 10.89
C ASN A 391 24.73 7.10 11.05
N ILE A 392 23.62 6.65 10.48
CA ILE A 392 22.33 7.36 10.47
C ILE A 392 21.29 6.45 11.11
N GLY A 393 20.54 6.95 12.09
CA GLY A 393 19.38 6.27 12.67
C GLY A 393 18.41 7.27 13.26
N GLY A 394 17.14 6.86 13.43
CA GLY A 394 16.14 7.76 13.97
C GLY A 394 14.72 7.33 13.73
N SER A 395 13.82 8.29 13.80
CA SER A 395 12.40 8.09 13.58
C SER A 395 11.75 9.34 12.98
N HIS A 396 10.62 9.13 12.34
CA HIS A 396 9.71 10.19 11.94
C HIS A 396 8.26 9.74 12.15
N GLY A 397 7.32 10.67 12.20
CA GLY A 397 5.90 10.37 12.21
C GLY A 397 5.25 10.66 10.86
N PHE A 398 4.07 10.07 10.65
CA PHE A 398 3.22 10.39 9.51
C PHE A 398 2.68 11.83 9.58
N ASP A 399 2.71 12.42 10.78
CA ASP A 399 2.52 13.86 11.05
C ASP A 399 3.73 14.74 10.65
N GLN A 400 4.73 14.14 10.00
CA GLN A 400 5.99 14.76 9.58
C GLN A 400 6.89 15.22 10.73
N SER A 401 6.64 14.77 11.97
CA SER A 401 7.61 14.91 13.06
C SER A 401 8.88 14.14 12.72
N VAL A 402 10.05 14.67 13.09
CA VAL A 402 11.35 14.03 12.84
C VAL A 402 12.23 14.04 14.07
N ASN A 403 13.01 12.96 14.22
CA ASN A 403 14.04 12.81 15.22
C ASN A 403 15.12 11.85 14.71
N TYR A 404 16.17 12.41 14.11
CA TYR A 404 17.30 11.67 13.57
C TYR A 404 18.59 12.04 14.28
N ASN A 405 19.44 11.03 14.45
CA ASN A 405 20.78 11.15 15.01
C ASN A 405 21.79 10.61 14.00
N LEU A 406 22.76 11.46 13.64
CA LEU A 406 23.83 11.16 12.72
C LEU A 406 25.15 11.24 13.48
N ILE A 407 25.99 10.22 13.34
CA ILE A 407 27.34 10.18 13.91
C ILE A 407 28.32 10.10 12.74
N LEU A 408 29.10 11.16 12.57
CA LEU A 408 30.08 11.31 11.50
C LEU A 408 31.48 11.11 12.08
N ASP A 409 32.23 10.18 11.52
CA ASP A 409 33.66 10.03 11.82
C ASP A 409 34.44 11.00 10.94
N VAL A 410 34.69 12.21 11.44
CA VAL A 410 35.23 13.33 10.65
C VAL A 410 36.75 13.41 10.81
N PRO A 411 37.53 13.21 9.73
CA PRO A 411 38.96 13.43 9.75
C PRO A 411 39.29 14.87 10.15
N ALA A 412 40.29 15.02 11.01
CA ALA A 412 40.64 16.28 11.64
C ALA A 412 40.98 17.40 10.64
N LYS A 413 41.43 17.05 9.42
CA LYS A 413 41.67 17.99 8.31
C LYS A 413 40.42 18.77 7.87
N TYR A 414 39.22 18.30 8.16
CA TYR A 414 37.96 18.96 7.81
C TYR A 414 37.43 19.90 8.92
N LEU A 415 38.06 19.90 10.11
CA LEU A 415 37.59 20.65 11.29
C LEU A 415 38.09 22.11 11.32
N GLY A 416 38.29 22.72 10.15
CA GLY A 416 38.69 24.12 10.00
C GLY A 416 40.20 24.36 9.93
N SER A 417 40.56 25.60 9.58
CA SER A 417 41.95 26.00 9.32
C SER A 417 42.84 25.97 10.55
N GLU A 418 42.29 26.28 11.73
CA GLU A 418 43.04 26.25 12.99
C GLU A 418 43.53 24.83 13.31
N VAL A 419 42.64 23.84 13.21
CA VAL A 419 42.96 22.42 13.41
C VAL A 419 43.96 21.95 12.35
N SER A 420 43.73 22.29 11.09
CA SER A 420 44.63 21.95 9.98
C SER A 420 46.05 22.49 10.18
N GLY A 421 46.20 23.75 10.62
CA GLY A 421 47.49 24.37 10.89
C GLY A 421 48.23 23.79 12.10
N LEU A 422 47.50 23.18 13.05
CA LEU A 422 48.11 22.43 14.15
C LEU A 422 48.53 21.02 13.73
N LEU A 423 47.72 20.34 12.90
CA LEU A 423 48.02 19.02 12.35
C LEU A 423 49.29 19.03 11.49
N SER A 424 49.50 20.06 10.67
CA SER A 424 50.66 20.13 9.77
C SER A 424 52.01 20.16 10.50
N LYS A 425 52.00 20.46 11.81
CA LYS A 425 53.19 20.47 12.68
C LYS A 425 53.44 19.14 13.39
N LEU A 426 52.54 18.16 13.26
CA LEU A 426 52.68 16.82 13.81
C LEU A 426 53.30 15.86 12.79
N ASN A 427 53.78 14.71 13.27
CA ASN A 427 54.33 13.65 12.42
C ASN A 427 53.24 13.02 11.54
N LYS A 428 53.61 12.49 10.37
CA LYS A 428 52.66 11.92 9.38
C LYS A 428 51.69 10.87 9.97
N LYS A 429 52.11 10.09 10.96
CA LYS A 429 51.27 9.08 11.63
C LYS A 429 50.14 9.71 12.47
N ASP A 430 50.42 10.85 13.09
CA ASP A 430 49.48 11.56 13.99
C ASP A 430 48.55 12.51 13.21
N GLN A 431 48.77 12.68 11.90
CA GLN A 431 47.91 13.51 11.04
C GLN A 431 46.61 12.79 10.63
N ASN A 432 46.53 11.47 10.78
CA ASN A 432 45.38 10.66 10.37
C ASN A 432 44.39 10.42 11.53
N MET A 433 44.06 11.48 12.27
CA MET A 433 43.09 11.44 13.37
C MET A 433 41.69 11.77 12.86
N SER A 434 40.68 11.11 13.41
CA SER A 434 39.27 11.44 13.21
C SER A 434 38.57 11.69 14.54
N VAL A 435 37.53 12.52 14.51
CA VAL A 435 36.73 12.89 15.68
C VAL A 435 35.26 12.57 15.38
N PRO A 436 34.54 11.87 16.28
CA PRO A 436 33.11 11.69 16.13
C PRO A 436 32.39 13.03 16.29
N VAL A 437 31.69 13.46 15.24
CA VAL A 437 30.81 14.63 15.23
C VAL A 437 29.37 14.13 15.19
N THR A 438 28.57 14.58 16.15
CA THR A 438 27.14 14.27 16.22
C THR A 438 26.35 15.38 15.54
N ALA A 439 25.35 15.00 14.75
CA ALA A 439 24.33 15.90 14.24
C ALA A 439 22.93 15.34 14.54
N LYS A 440 22.03 16.21 15.01
CA LYS A 440 20.64 15.88 15.31
C LYS A 440 19.71 16.69 14.45
N ILE A 441 18.72 16.04 13.86
CA ILE A 441 17.63 16.66 13.10
C ILE A 441 16.33 16.38 13.85
N THR A 442 15.71 17.43 14.39
CA THR A 442 14.49 17.33 15.19
C THR A 442 13.41 18.32 14.73
N GLY A 443 12.21 18.25 15.29
CA GLY A 443 11.10 19.15 14.97
C GLY A 443 10.15 18.54 13.94
N ASN A 444 9.73 19.34 12.95
CA ASN A 444 8.87 18.90 11.85
C ASN A 444 9.56 19.12 10.50
N MET A 445 9.28 18.30 9.49
CA MET A 445 9.87 18.45 8.15
C MET A 445 9.65 19.84 7.52
N SER A 446 8.54 20.52 7.83
CA SER A 446 8.26 21.88 7.36
C SER A 446 9.05 22.98 8.11
N SER A 447 9.47 22.69 9.33
CA SER A 447 10.19 23.58 10.26
C SER A 447 11.23 22.82 11.11
N PRO A 448 12.26 22.23 10.47
CA PRO A 448 13.20 21.36 11.15
C PRO A 448 14.26 22.16 11.92
N SER A 449 14.79 21.56 12.98
CA SER A 449 15.92 22.05 13.75
C SER A 449 17.13 21.14 13.53
N VAL A 450 18.26 21.72 13.12
CA VAL A 450 19.51 20.98 12.91
C VAL A 450 20.56 21.47 13.91
N GLN A 451 20.98 20.58 14.79
CA GLN A 451 22.02 20.82 15.79
C GLN A 451 23.24 19.95 15.52
N THR A 452 24.44 20.47 15.77
CA THR A 452 25.68 19.70 15.64
C THR A 452 26.66 20.08 16.74
N ASP A 453 27.46 19.11 17.20
CA ASP A 453 28.55 19.34 18.14
C ASP A 453 29.88 19.73 17.47
N LEU A 454 29.89 19.94 16.15
CA LEU A 454 31.08 20.22 15.33
C LEU A 454 32.03 21.26 15.94
N THR A 455 31.49 22.41 16.37
CA THR A 455 32.28 23.50 16.97
C THR A 455 32.93 23.08 18.28
N SER A 456 32.20 22.34 19.11
CA SER A 456 32.71 21.83 20.38
C SER A 456 33.74 20.71 20.18
N SER A 457 33.53 19.85 19.19
CA SER A 457 34.43 18.75 18.80
C SER A 457 35.74 19.30 18.24
N ALA A 458 35.69 20.32 17.38
CA ALA A 458 36.85 21.04 16.89
C ALA A 458 37.62 21.73 18.03
N SER A 459 36.93 22.42 18.94
CA SER A 459 37.56 23.09 20.09
C SER A 459 38.29 22.11 21.02
N LYS A 460 37.66 20.98 21.36
CA LYS A 460 38.27 19.91 22.16
C LYS A 460 39.51 19.33 21.48
N LEU A 461 39.44 19.08 20.18
CA LEU A 461 40.59 18.59 19.42
C LEU A 461 41.71 19.63 19.38
N THR A 462 41.42 20.91 19.11
CA THR A 462 42.40 22.00 19.14
C THR A 462 43.14 22.04 20.48
N GLN A 463 42.41 21.94 21.61
CA GLN A 463 43.03 21.89 22.94
C GLN A 463 43.94 20.66 23.12
N GLN A 464 43.52 19.49 22.62
CA GLN A 464 44.34 18.28 22.65
C GLN A 464 45.60 18.41 21.79
N LEU A 465 45.49 18.95 20.58
CA LEU A 465 46.61 19.18 19.67
C LEU A 465 47.61 20.19 20.25
N ILE A 466 47.13 21.28 20.87
CA ILE A 466 47.98 22.25 21.57
C ILE A 466 48.73 21.56 22.73
N LYS A 467 48.06 20.69 23.48
CA LYS A 467 48.70 19.94 24.58
C LYS A 467 49.78 18.99 24.04
N GLN A 468 49.48 18.25 22.98
CA GLN A 468 50.45 17.35 22.33
C GLN A 468 51.65 18.10 21.73
N GLN A 469 51.44 19.25 21.09
CA GLN A 469 52.54 20.07 20.59
C GLN A 469 53.43 20.59 21.72
N LYS A 470 52.86 21.03 22.83
CA LYS A 470 53.62 21.43 24.02
C LYS A 470 54.43 20.27 24.56
N GLU A 471 53.84 19.09 24.69
CA GLU A 471 54.54 17.87 25.15
C GLU A 471 55.67 17.46 24.18
N ASN A 472 55.43 17.47 22.87
CA ASN A 472 56.44 17.16 21.86
C ASN A 472 57.59 18.16 21.86
N LEU A 473 57.32 19.46 22.00
CA LEU A 473 58.35 20.48 22.11
C LEU A 473 59.15 20.35 23.41
N VAL A 474 58.50 20.07 24.53
CA VAL A 474 59.19 19.82 25.81
C VAL A 474 60.06 18.58 25.69
N ASN A 475 59.56 17.48 25.13
CA ASN A 475 60.31 16.23 24.97
C ASN A 475 61.47 16.37 23.97
N ASN A 476 61.28 17.06 22.84
CA ASN A 476 62.36 17.32 21.87
C ASN A 476 63.40 18.30 22.44
N THR A 477 62.98 19.32 23.21
CA THR A 477 63.91 20.26 23.84
C THR A 477 64.72 19.56 24.93
N ILE A 478 64.09 18.71 25.74
CA ILE A 478 64.77 17.89 26.75
C ILE A 478 65.68 16.85 26.09
N GLY A 479 65.24 16.20 25.01
CA GLY A 479 66.03 15.25 24.24
C GLY A 479 67.25 15.89 23.59
N ASN A 480 67.12 17.10 23.04
CA ASN A 480 68.24 17.86 22.47
C ASN A 480 69.18 18.43 23.55
N LEU A 481 68.65 18.88 24.68
CA LEU A 481 69.46 19.38 25.80
C LEU A 481 70.24 18.26 26.50
N LEU A 482 69.71 17.03 26.49
CA LEU A 482 70.38 15.84 27.04
C LEU A 482 71.25 15.11 26.01
N GLY A 483 70.98 15.27 24.71
CA GLY A 483 71.70 14.60 23.61
C GLY A 483 72.81 15.42 22.97
N GLY A 484 72.95 16.71 23.30
CA GLY A 484 73.79 17.66 22.58
C GLY A 484 74.87 18.37 23.39
N SER A 485 75.68 17.67 24.20
CA SER A 485 77.06 18.12 24.52
C SER A 485 77.82 17.09 25.36
N LYS A 486 79.01 16.69 24.89
CA LYS A 486 80.04 15.98 25.64
C LYS A 486 80.39 16.73 26.95
N LYS A 487 80.59 15.96 28.02
CA LYS A 487 81.38 16.23 29.25
C LYS A 487 81.49 17.72 29.66
N ASP A 488 80.66 18.17 30.59
CA ASP A 488 81.19 18.83 31.79
C ASP A 488 80.24 18.73 32.99
N SER A 489 80.80 18.46 34.17
CA SER A 489 80.07 18.09 35.37
C SER A 489 79.67 19.32 36.20
N THR A 490 78.43 19.80 36.03
CA THR A 490 77.72 20.51 37.10
C THR A 490 76.24 20.11 37.09
N LYS A 491 75.81 19.44 38.17
CA LYS A 491 74.45 18.93 38.38
C LYS A 491 73.45 20.09 38.46
N LYS A 492 72.75 20.40 37.36
CA LYS A 492 71.39 21.00 37.42
C LYS A 492 70.40 19.87 37.64
N SER A 493 69.54 20.00 38.66
CA SER A 493 68.49 19.01 38.97
C SER A 493 67.52 18.86 37.78
N SER A 494 67.04 17.64 37.52
CA SER A 494 65.99 17.34 36.52
C SER A 494 64.75 18.24 36.63
N LYS A 495 64.48 18.80 37.82
CA LYS A 495 63.42 19.80 38.05
C LYS A 495 63.70 21.17 37.44
N ASP A 496 64.96 21.63 37.41
CA ASP A 496 65.32 22.95 36.90
C ASP A 496 65.36 22.97 35.36
N ILE A 497 65.83 21.88 34.75
CA ILE A 497 65.82 21.69 33.29
C ILE A 497 64.38 21.64 32.75
N LYS A 498 63.46 20.96 33.47
CA LYS A 498 62.03 20.96 33.14
C LYS A 498 61.40 22.35 33.27
N LYS A 499 61.72 23.12 34.32
CA LYS A 499 61.23 24.51 34.48
C LYS A 499 61.74 25.44 33.37
N GLU A 500 63.01 25.32 33.00
CA GLU A 500 63.64 26.17 31.97
C GLU A 500 63.10 25.86 30.56
N ALA A 501 62.89 24.58 30.25
CA ALA A 501 62.21 24.15 29.02
C ALA A 501 60.74 24.62 28.97
N VAL A 502 60.00 24.51 30.08
CA VAL A 502 58.63 25.00 30.19
C VAL A 502 58.54 26.51 29.99
N ASN A 503 59.47 27.29 30.53
CA ASN A 503 59.51 28.74 30.34
C ASN A 503 59.81 29.14 28.89
N LYS A 504 60.80 28.52 28.23
CA LYS A 504 61.11 28.79 26.80
C LYS A 504 59.95 28.43 25.87
N VAL A 505 59.23 27.34 26.16
CA VAL A 505 58.02 26.97 25.42
C VAL A 505 56.90 27.99 25.70
N LYS A 506 56.78 28.51 26.92
CA LYS A 506 55.81 29.56 27.27
C LYS A 506 56.04 30.85 26.48
N ASP A 507 57.30 31.25 26.28
CA ASP A 507 57.66 32.45 25.51
C ASP A 507 57.41 32.26 24.00
N ALA A 508 57.73 31.09 23.45
CA ALA A 508 57.49 30.76 22.05
C ALA A 508 55.99 30.73 21.69
N PHE A 509 55.14 30.25 22.60
CA PHE A 509 53.67 30.27 22.41
C PHE A 509 53.03 31.61 22.79
N GLY A 510 53.64 32.42 23.66
CA GLY A 510 53.15 33.74 24.04
C GLY A 510 53.03 34.72 22.86
N GLY A 511 53.91 34.59 21.86
CA GLY A 511 53.87 35.40 20.64
C GLY A 511 52.78 35.00 19.63
N LEU A 512 52.31 33.74 19.66
CA LEU A 512 51.31 33.20 18.73
C LEU A 512 49.86 33.48 19.14
N PHE A 513 49.62 33.88 20.40
CA PHE A 513 48.28 34.16 20.95
C PHE A 513 48.14 35.60 21.47
N GLY A 514 48.96 36.53 20.97
CA GLY A 514 48.82 37.96 21.26
C GLY A 514 47.41 38.45 20.96
N LYS A 515 46.71 38.92 22.01
CA LYS A 515 45.35 39.48 22.01
C LYS A 515 45.02 40.19 20.68
N LYS A 516 44.02 39.72 19.94
CA LYS A 516 43.33 40.53 18.93
C LYS A 516 42.84 41.81 19.62
N LYS A 517 43.46 42.95 19.29
CA LYS A 517 42.95 44.28 19.69
C LYS A 517 41.56 44.43 19.07
N LYS A 518 40.56 44.72 19.91
CA LYS A 518 39.27 45.23 19.47
C LYS A 518 39.49 46.49 18.62
N LYS A 519 38.98 46.48 17.39
CA LYS A 519 38.36 47.64 16.75
C LYS A 519 37.06 47.15 16.14
#